data_AF-A0A5M3WKW3-F1
#
_entry.id   AF-A0A5M3WKW3-F1
#
_cell.length_a   1.000
_cell.length_b   1.000
_cell.length_c   1.000
_cell.angle_alpha   90.00
_cell.angle_beta   90.00
_cell.angle_gamma   90.00
#
_symmetry.space_group_name_H-M   'P 1'
#
loop_
_entity.id
_entity.type
_entity.pdbx_description
1 polymer ?
#
loop_
_entity_poly.entity_id
_entity_poly.type
_entity_poly.pdbx_seq_one_letter_code
_entity_poly.pdbx_strand_id
1 'polypeptide(L)' 'MALLGEVARPGLGVALWFRTSDAHKLHDQLTAAGIKILTPMADSPFGPVFSFEGPEGYMLTAHGG' A
#
# COMPACT_ATOMS: atom_id res chain seq x y z
N MET A 1 30.82 -5.01 13.73
CA MET A 1 29.52 -4.36 13.99
C MET A 1 28.80 -4.30 12.65
N ALA A 2 28.05 -5.34 12.29
CA ALA A 2 27.36 -5.40 11.01
C ALA A 2 26.21 -4.37 11.03
N LEU A 3 26.18 -3.46 10.06
CA LEU A 3 24.95 -2.74 9.75
C LEU A 3 23.90 -3.80 9.43
N LEU A 4 22.77 -3.76 10.14
CA LEU A 4 21.57 -4.49 9.74
C LEU A 4 21.30 -4.11 8.28
N GLY A 5 21.47 -5.10 7.41
CA GLY A 5 21.32 -4.95 5.98
C GLY A 5 19.96 -4.34 5.66
N GLU A 6 19.96 -3.53 4.60
CA GLU A 6 18.80 -3.19 3.80
C GLU A 6 17.73 -4.28 3.94
N VAL A 7 16.69 -4.02 4.72
CA VAL A 7 15.62 -5.01 4.93
C VAL A 7 15.00 -5.19 3.56
N ALA A 8 15.34 -6.30 2.92
CA ALA A 8 14.75 -6.70 1.66
C ALA A 8 13.24 -6.60 1.85
N ARG A 9 12.56 -5.73 1.09
CA ARG A 9 11.11 -5.56 1.18
C ARG A 9 10.50 -6.95 1.02
N PRO A 10 9.90 -7.55 2.07
CA PRO A 10 9.30 -8.85 1.92
C PRO A 10 8.18 -8.74 0.87
N GLY A 11 8.03 -9.75 0.02
CA GLY A 11 7.04 -9.72 -1.06
C GLY A 11 7.55 -9.33 -2.44
N LEU A 12 8.86 -9.36 -2.73
CA LEU A 12 9.43 -9.22 -4.09
C LEU A 12 8.94 -10.27 -5.12
N GLY A 13 7.97 -11.11 -4.77
CA GLY A 13 7.25 -12.02 -5.68
C GLY A 13 5.79 -12.29 -5.29
N VAL A 14 5.20 -11.49 -4.38
CA VAL A 14 3.81 -11.66 -3.95
C VAL A 14 3.09 -10.32 -4.06
N ALA A 15 1.95 -10.29 -4.76
CA ALA A 15 1.08 -9.13 -4.82
C ALA A 15 -0.11 -9.33 -3.85
N LEU A 16 -0.22 -8.48 -2.84
CA LEU A 16 -1.39 -8.46 -1.94
C LEU A 16 -2.34 -7.35 -2.40
N TRP A 17 -3.48 -7.77 -2.94
CA TRP A 17 -4.54 -6.90 -3.44
C TRP A 17 -5.83 -7.15 -2.67
N PHE A 18 -6.51 -6.08 -2.27
CA PHE A 18 -7.83 -6.18 -1.66
C PHE A 18 -8.77 -5.09 -2.14
N ARG A 19 -10.06 -5.44 -2.18
CA ARG A 19 -11.12 -4.49 -2.47
C ARG A 19 -11.50 -3.72 -1.21
N THR A 20 -11.70 -2.42 -1.34
CA THR A 20 -12.34 -1.55 -0.35
C THR A 20 -13.64 -0.98 -0.91
N SER A 21 -14.58 -0.61 -0.04
CA SER A 21 -15.81 0.08 -0.44
C SER A 21 -15.58 1.55 -0.79
N ASP A 22 -14.43 2.12 -0.41
CA ASP A 22 -14.05 3.49 -0.73
C ASP A 22 -12.52 3.63 -0.61
N ALA A 23 -11.82 3.60 -1.74
CA ALA A 23 -10.36 3.73 -1.76
C ALA A 23 -9.87 5.13 -1.39
N HIS A 24 -10.62 6.19 -1.72
CA HIS A 24 -10.23 7.56 -1.37
C HIS A 24 -10.28 7.77 0.15
N LYS A 25 -11.38 7.35 0.78
CA LYS A 25 -11.50 7.45 2.24
C LYS A 25 -10.41 6.66 2.96
N LEU A 26 -10.08 5.45 2.48
CA LEU A 26 -8.99 4.67 3.05
C LEU A 26 -7.63 5.37 2.87
N HIS A 27 -7.35 5.89 1.67
CA HIS A 27 -6.14 6.65 1.39
C HIS A 27 -5.96 7.84 2.35
N ASP A 28 -7.01 8.61 2.58
CA ASP A 28 -6.97 9.78 3.45
C ASP A 28 -6.75 9.39 4.92
N GLN A 29 -7.40 8.31 5.38
CA GLN A 29 -7.19 7.77 6.72
C GLN A 29 -5.75 7.31 6.94
N LEU A 30 -5.18 6.59 5.97
CA LEU A 30 -3.80 6.11 6.04
C LEU A 30 -2.80 7.26 6.00
N THR A 31 -3.04 8.25 5.13
CA THR A 31 -2.23 9.47 5.06
C THR A 31 -2.26 10.23 6.39
N ALA A 32 -3.44 10.42 6.97
CA ALA A 32 -3.61 11.07 8.27
C ALA A 32 -2.94 10.30 9.42
N ALA A 33 -2.86 8.98 9.31
CA ALA A 33 -2.15 8.11 10.24
C ALA A 33 -0.63 8.06 10.02
N GLY A 34 -0.09 8.78 9.02
CA GLY A 34 1.34 8.79 8.70
C GLY A 34 1.84 7.51 8.02
N ILE A 35 0.93 6.68 7.50
CA ILE A 35 1.30 5.49 6.73
C ILE A 35 1.86 5.91 5.38
N LYS A 36 2.95 5.27 4.97
CA LYS A 36 3.65 5.61 3.74
C LYS A 36 2.88 5.13 2.52
N ILE A 37 2.46 6.08 1.69
CA ILE A 37 1.93 5.82 0.35
C ILE A 37 3.10 5.53 -0.59
N LEU A 38 3.05 4.39 -1.28
CA LEU A 38 4.10 3.91 -2.19
C LEU A 38 3.79 4.26 -3.64
N THR A 39 2.52 4.14 -4.03
CA THR A 39 2.03 4.60 -5.33
C THR A 39 0.84 5.52 -5.10
N PRO A 40 0.78 6.68 -5.76
CA PRO A 40 -0.35 7.59 -5.62
C PRO A 40 -1.65 6.95 -6.12
N MET A 41 -2.77 7.56 -5.76
CA MET A 41 -4.09 7.20 -6.28
C MET A 41 -4.13 7.33 -7.81
N ALA A 42 -4.67 6.32 -8.49
CA ALA A 42 -4.86 6.29 -9.93
C ALA A 42 -6.19 5.63 -10.30
N ASP A 43 -6.74 5.99 -11.45
CA ASP A 43 -7.92 5.32 -12.02
C ASP A 43 -7.53 3.96 -12.62
N SER A 44 -8.43 2.98 -12.47
CA SER A 44 -8.25 1.65 -13.07
C SER A 44 -9.60 1.01 -13.46
N PRO A 45 -9.60 -0.07 -14.25
CA PRO A 45 -10.82 -0.83 -14.57
C PRO A 45 -11.55 -1.41 -13.35
N PHE A 46 -10.90 -1.46 -12.18
CA PHE A 46 -11.46 -2.00 -10.93
C PHE A 46 -11.80 -0.90 -9.92
N GLY A 47 -11.91 0.36 -10.37
CA GLY A 47 -12.07 1.55 -9.55
C GLY A 47 -10.73 2.21 -9.18
N PRO A 48 -10.75 3.27 -8.35
CA PRO A 48 -9.52 3.92 -7.90
C PRO A 48 -8.61 2.93 -7.18
N VAL A 49 -7.30 3.01 -7.42
CA VAL A 49 -6.28 2.11 -6.88
C VAL A 49 -5.07 2.89 -6.37
N PHE A 50 -4.51 2.44 -5.25
CA PHE A 50 -3.24 2.96 -4.72
C PHE A 50 -2.54 1.86 -3.90
N SER A 51 -1.27 2.09 -3.57
CA SER A 51 -0.50 1.15 -2.75
C SER A 51 0.22 1.86 -1.61
N PHE A 52 0.35 1.18 -0.48
CA PHE A 52 0.95 1.69 0.75
C PHE A 52 1.79 0.61 1.44
N GLU A 53 2.66 1.04 2.35
CA GLU A 53 3.44 0.14 3.20
C GLU A 53 2.61 -0.27 4.41
N GLY A 54 2.30 -1.57 4.53
CA GLY A 54 1.66 -2.12 5.72
C GLY A 54 2.57 -2.07 6.94
N PRO A 55 2.05 -2.15 8.17
CA PRO A 55 2.85 -2.19 9.39
C PRO A 55 3.87 -3.35 9.44
N GLU A 56 3.63 -4.40 8.66
CA GLU A 56 4.52 -5.56 8.46
C GLU A 56 5.65 -5.33 7.43
N GLY A 57 5.67 -4.18 6.76
CA GLY A 57 6.67 -3.83 5.73
C GLY A 57 6.36 -4.34 4.32
N TYR A 58 5.16 -4.89 4.09
CA TYR A 58 4.72 -5.34 2.76
C TYR A 58 4.08 -4.19 1.98
N MET A 59 4.18 -4.26 0.64
CA MET A 59 3.38 -3.43 -0.25
C MET A 59 1.98 -4.01 -0.37
N LEU A 60 0.99 -3.25 0.09
CA LEU A 60 -0.42 -3.57 0.01
C LEU A 60 -1.07 -2.67 -1.04
N THR A 61 -1.88 -3.24 -1.94
CA THR A 61 -2.64 -2.49 -2.94
C THR A 61 -4.14 -2.56 -2.62
N ALA A 62 -4.75 -1.39 -2.44
CA ALA A 62 -6.19 -1.25 -2.26
C ALA A 62 -6.82 -0.72 -3.55
N HIS A 63 -7.95 -1.30 -3.93
CA HIS A 63 -8.74 -0.78 -5.04
C HIS A 63 -10.23 -0.79 -4.73
N GLY A 64 -10.98 0.05 -5.43
CA GLY A 64 -12.44 0.02 -5.43
C GLY A 64 -13.11 1.21 -4.76
N GLY A 65 -14.43 1.21 -4.94
CA GLY A 65 -15.43 2.18 -4.55
C GLY A 65 -16.79 1.56 -4.80
#